data_AF-A0A1T4ZVZ0-F1
#
_entry.id   AF-A0A1T4ZVZ0-F1
#
_cell.length_a   1.000
_cell.length_b   1.000
_cell.length_c   1.000
_cell.angle_alpha   90.00
_cell.angle_beta   90.00
_cell.angle_gamma   90.00
#
_symmetry.space_group_name_H-M   'P 1'
#
loop_
_entity.id
_entity.type
_entity.pdbx_description
1 polymer ?
#
loop_
_entity_poly.entity_id
_entity_poly.type
_entity_poly.pdbx_seq_one_letter_code
_entity_poly.pdbx_strand_id
1 'polypeptide(L)'
;MNLKHIWRYGLATLAVVQGCKPDQIGFLNEHLRYNIAELLVTQGTSVSTPPLIANGSSTPMTVELLEIRNKETGAAETAFLQPHEYHVFLEQVGADDTTLEQLEAKIGTVTEPALTVNEIGGKVALTPATEYVPPGSYTLDLKVTNISGTKIYPEVMDITLLPIKPDSVFASSASTSTMSDESATAEWRDYSVTTEYRQTAENRIIYVWEDRDGVRFNPKQGEVVRRASLPSFADWSPFFPEELTDTAIVYEYPFFKGMAYPLKSVARVGSTNYSSGPESHYRIPALDNSIAMNINTMTNTRFYLPGTHIVRYRLNTVRRGLPATTITRDVTLPEGAGYAATAVPMDPDELAGLFGISATEIASLMNTRITFYGLLPDGTLNPNSTAAAPGHWFDASGNTVGWGDDARLFSEFNTSALVFNIGQFPDRNFAGDTFTVRQAMIYRPAGEDAVRVNFVFNITIQ
;
A
#
# COMPACT_ATOMS: atom_id res chain seq x y z
N MET A 1 35.64 61.74 105.30
CA MET A 1 35.95 62.95 104.53
C MET A 1 36.46 62.51 103.17
N ASN A 2 35.83 62.98 102.07
CA ASN A 2 36.18 62.90 100.64
C ASN A 2 36.62 61.53 100.03
N LEU A 3 35.89 60.88 99.12
CA LEU A 3 35.46 61.19 97.72
C LEU A 3 36.46 60.74 96.63
N LYS A 4 35.91 60.10 95.57
CA LYS A 4 36.54 59.72 94.27
C LYS A 4 37.58 58.58 94.40
N HIS A 5 37.66 57.52 93.59
CA HIS A 5 36.98 57.04 92.37
C HIS A 5 36.85 55.49 92.47
N ILE A 6 36.18 54.69 91.63
CA ILE A 6 35.46 54.87 90.34
C ILE A 6 34.25 53.90 90.28
N TRP A 7 33.53 53.79 89.15
CA TRP A 7 32.42 52.84 88.94
C TRP A 7 32.55 52.09 87.60
N ARG A 8 32.39 50.75 87.61
CA ARG A 8 31.55 49.91 86.69
C ARG A 8 32.05 48.46 86.60
N TYR A 9 31.18 47.52 86.97
CA TYR A 9 31.34 46.07 86.74
C TYR A 9 30.46 45.61 85.56
N GLY A 10 30.83 44.47 84.95
CA GLY A 10 29.92 43.67 84.12
C GLY A 10 30.20 43.65 82.62
N LEU A 11 31.30 43.00 82.19
CA LEU A 11 31.40 42.49 80.83
C LEU A 11 30.53 41.24 80.71
N ALA A 12 29.51 41.26 79.85
CA ALA A 12 28.79 40.06 79.44
C ALA A 12 29.42 39.51 78.15
N THR A 13 30.21 38.45 78.26
CA THR A 13 30.77 37.73 77.11
C THR A 13 29.69 36.83 76.48
N LEU A 14 29.01 37.35 75.45
CA LEU A 14 28.15 36.53 74.61
C LEU A 14 29.03 35.72 73.63
N ALA A 15 29.22 34.43 73.92
CA ALA A 15 29.95 33.54 73.04
C ALA A 15 29.12 33.24 71.78
N VAL A 16 29.44 33.90 70.67
CA VAL A 16 28.85 33.59 69.35
C VAL A 16 29.46 32.28 68.85
N VAL A 17 28.75 31.17 69.04
CA VAL A 17 29.08 29.89 68.40
C VAL A 17 28.65 29.97 66.93
N GLN A 18 29.48 30.58 66.09
CA GLN A 18 29.44 30.33 64.65
C GLN A 18 29.97 28.92 64.41
N GLY A 19 29.07 27.93 64.42
CA GLY A 19 29.39 26.62 63.88
C GLY A 19 29.72 26.75 62.40
N CYS A 20 30.83 26.17 61.96
CA CYS A 20 31.08 25.98 60.53
C CYS A 20 29.87 25.28 59.92
N LYS A 21 29.29 25.85 58.87
CA LYS A 21 28.48 25.04 57.96
C LYS A 21 29.44 23.97 57.39
N PRO A 22 29.10 22.67 57.44
CA PRO A 22 29.89 21.68 56.71
C PRO A 22 29.91 22.07 55.23
N ASP A 23 31.06 21.91 54.58
CA ASP A 23 31.19 22.23 53.16
C ASP A 23 30.16 21.44 52.36
N GLN A 24 29.31 22.14 51.60
CA GLN A 24 28.29 21.49 50.81
C GLN A 24 28.96 20.86 49.57
N ILE A 25 29.26 19.55 49.67
CA ILE A 25 29.86 18.80 48.58
C ILE A 25 28.79 18.54 47.50
N GLY A 26 28.85 19.34 46.44
CA GLY A 26 27.98 19.23 45.27
C GLY A 26 26.60 19.88 45.42
N PHE A 27 25.81 19.78 44.36
CA PHE A 27 24.49 20.41 44.24
C PHE A 27 23.50 19.48 43.52
N LEU A 28 22.23 19.52 43.92
CA LEU A 28 21.12 18.83 43.25
C LEU A 28 19.95 19.80 43.12
N ASN A 29 19.63 20.19 41.89
CA ASN A 29 18.66 21.25 41.57
C ASN A 29 17.23 20.80 41.85
N GLU A 30 16.37 21.69 42.35
CA GLU A 30 14.93 21.40 42.56
C GLU A 30 14.15 21.20 41.24
N HIS A 31 14.72 21.64 40.11
CA HIS A 31 14.05 21.68 38.81
C HIS A 31 14.76 20.80 37.77
N LEU A 32 15.06 19.54 38.12
CA LEU A 32 15.35 18.52 37.12
C LEU A 32 14.11 18.32 36.23
N ARG A 33 14.34 18.09 34.93
CA ARG A 33 13.26 17.88 33.95
C ARG A 33 13.78 17.10 32.75
N TYR A 34 12.87 16.52 31.98
CA TYR A 34 13.16 16.11 30.61
C TYR A 34 13.17 17.32 29.66
N ASN A 35 13.61 17.13 28.43
CA ASN A 35 13.50 18.12 27.36
C ASN A 35 12.10 18.17 26.72
N ILE A 36 11.20 17.27 27.14
CA ILE A 36 9.79 17.18 26.77
C ILE A 36 8.96 17.16 28.05
N ALA A 37 7.77 17.76 28.04
CA ALA A 37 6.85 17.73 29.19
C ALA A 37 5.90 16.52 29.13
N GLU A 38 5.50 16.15 27.91
CA GLU A 38 4.61 15.04 27.62
C GLU A 38 5.26 14.11 26.58
N LEU A 39 5.14 12.81 26.80
CA LEU A 39 5.57 11.76 25.88
C LEU A 39 4.34 11.04 25.30
N LEU A 40 4.05 11.30 24.02
CA LEU A 40 2.97 10.65 23.29
C LEU A 40 3.44 9.29 22.74
N VAL A 41 2.75 8.21 23.11
CA VAL A 41 3.11 6.83 22.71
C VAL A 41 1.86 6.09 22.25
N THR A 42 1.99 5.27 21.21
CA THR A 42 0.94 4.30 20.83
C THR A 42 1.27 2.97 21.48
N GLN A 43 0.27 2.29 22.07
CA GLN A 43 0.41 0.93 22.59
C GLN A 43 1.11 0.00 21.58
N GLY A 44 1.93 -0.93 22.07
CA GLY A 44 2.65 -1.90 21.24
C GLY A 44 3.86 -1.32 20.52
N THR A 45 4.28 -0.07 20.82
CA THR A 45 5.45 0.57 20.19
C THR A 45 6.57 0.88 21.19
N SER A 46 7.81 0.85 20.70
CA SER A 46 8.99 1.23 21.48
C SER A 46 9.30 2.72 21.33
N VAL A 47 9.32 3.46 22.43
CA VAL A 47 9.61 4.90 22.46
C VAL A 47 10.54 5.20 23.64
N SER A 48 11.46 6.16 23.52
CA SER A 48 12.34 6.50 24.64
C SER A 48 12.77 7.96 24.66
N THR A 49 13.01 8.50 25.85
CA THR A 49 13.41 9.90 26.05
C THR A 49 14.93 10.08 25.93
N PRO A 50 15.40 11.33 25.82
CA PRO A 50 16.72 11.71 26.30
C PRO A 50 16.85 11.56 27.83
N PRO A 51 18.07 11.54 28.39
CA PRO A 51 18.30 11.63 29.83
C PRO A 51 17.74 12.92 30.46
N LEU A 52 17.58 12.93 31.78
CA LEU A 52 17.21 14.11 32.56
C LEU A 52 18.22 15.25 32.38
N ILE A 53 17.71 16.47 32.23
CA ILE A 53 18.52 17.69 32.19
C ILE A 53 18.94 18.03 33.63
N ALA A 54 20.22 17.84 33.94
CA ALA A 54 20.80 18.05 35.26
C ALA A 54 20.65 19.49 35.81
N ASN A 55 20.45 20.50 34.95
CA ASN A 55 20.26 21.91 35.32
C ASN A 55 21.30 22.43 36.36
N GLY A 56 22.58 22.12 36.14
CA GLY A 56 23.68 22.52 37.02
C GLY A 56 23.91 21.63 38.24
N SER A 57 23.12 20.56 38.42
CA SER A 57 23.39 19.53 39.44
C SER A 57 24.72 18.83 39.18
N SER A 58 25.40 18.45 40.26
CA SER A 58 26.61 17.62 40.20
C SER A 58 26.30 16.24 39.63
N THR A 59 27.17 15.76 38.75
CA THR A 59 27.11 14.43 38.13
C THR A 59 28.23 13.53 38.67
N PRO A 60 28.11 12.19 38.58
CA PRO A 60 26.96 11.42 38.09
C PRO A 60 25.74 11.53 39.01
N MET A 61 24.57 11.20 38.47
CA MET A 61 23.31 11.08 39.20
C MET A 61 22.74 9.69 38.94
N THR A 62 22.21 9.03 39.98
CA THR A 62 21.39 7.81 39.86
C THR A 62 19.92 8.16 39.98
N VAL A 63 19.07 7.43 39.24
CA VAL A 63 17.64 7.72 39.09
C VAL A 63 16.83 6.44 39.28
N GLU A 64 15.80 6.53 40.11
CA GLU A 64 14.91 5.44 40.50
C GLU A 64 13.47 5.87 40.21
N LEU A 65 12.70 5.01 39.54
CA LEU A 65 11.26 5.18 39.39
C LEU A 65 10.58 4.85 40.72
N LEU A 66 9.84 5.80 41.29
CA LEU A 66 9.05 5.56 42.49
C LEU A 66 7.65 5.05 42.16
N GLU A 67 6.96 5.77 41.28
CA GLU A 67 5.57 5.51 40.96
C GLU A 67 5.23 6.04 39.57
N ILE A 68 4.26 5.40 38.92
CA ILE A 68 3.54 5.91 37.77
C ILE A 68 2.05 5.92 38.13
N ARG A 69 1.39 7.08 37.97
CA ARG A 69 -0.03 7.25 38.30
C ARG A 69 -0.84 7.58 37.07
N ASN A 70 -2.06 7.04 36.99
CA ASN A 70 -3.08 7.51 36.05
C ASN A 70 -3.55 8.91 36.49
N LYS A 71 -3.54 9.88 35.57
CA LYS A 71 -3.82 11.29 35.90
C LYS A 71 -5.29 11.60 36.17
N GLU A 72 -6.21 10.79 35.65
CA GLU A 72 -7.66 10.98 35.84
C GLU A 72 -8.11 10.48 37.22
N THR A 73 -7.53 9.37 37.69
CA THR A 73 -7.92 8.71 38.94
C THR A 73 -6.97 9.00 40.11
N GLY A 74 -5.73 9.43 39.83
CA GLY A 74 -4.66 9.55 40.83
C GLY A 74 -4.13 8.21 41.36
N ALA A 75 -4.59 7.08 40.83
CA ALA A 75 -4.17 5.75 41.27
C ALA A 75 -2.86 5.30 40.60
N ALA A 76 -2.06 4.52 41.33
CA ALA A 76 -0.85 3.89 40.79
C ALA A 76 -1.20 2.85 39.70
N GLU A 77 -0.51 2.91 38.56
CA GLU A 77 -0.68 1.98 37.44
C GLU A 77 0.43 0.94 37.43
N THR A 78 0.25 -0.14 38.19
CA THR A 78 1.26 -1.19 38.32
C THR A 78 1.41 -2.05 37.06
N ALA A 79 0.48 -1.96 36.08
CA ALA A 79 0.60 -2.65 34.79
C ALA A 79 1.88 -2.25 34.04
N PHE A 80 2.33 -0.99 34.17
CA PHE A 80 3.58 -0.55 33.54
C PHE A 80 4.83 -1.31 34.00
N LEU A 81 4.79 -1.87 35.22
CA LEU A 81 5.90 -2.55 35.87
C LEU A 81 5.84 -4.07 35.73
N GLN A 82 4.74 -4.62 35.17
CA GLN A 82 4.63 -6.05 34.93
C GLN A 82 5.45 -6.44 33.69
N PRO A 83 6.36 -7.41 33.79
CA PRO A 83 7.12 -7.87 32.63
C PRO A 83 6.23 -8.69 31.70
N HIS A 84 6.27 -8.38 30.41
CA HIS A 84 5.56 -9.14 29.37
C HIS A 84 6.49 -9.52 28.23
N GLU A 85 6.26 -10.70 27.66
CA GLU A 85 7.02 -11.17 26.50
C GLU A 85 6.54 -10.52 25.20
N TYR A 86 7.47 -9.98 24.43
CA TYR A 86 7.28 -9.49 23.06
C TYR A 86 8.47 -9.88 22.17
N HIS A 87 8.33 -9.70 20.86
CA HIS A 87 9.36 -10.09 19.89
C HIS A 87 10.30 -8.94 19.54
N VAL A 88 11.56 -9.26 19.27
CA VAL A 88 12.61 -8.33 18.81
C VAL A 88 13.34 -8.88 17.59
N PHE A 89 13.84 -8.00 16.73
CA PHE A 89 14.71 -8.40 15.63
C PHE A 89 16.09 -8.74 16.19
N LEU A 90 16.57 -9.95 15.90
CA LEU A 90 17.97 -10.35 16.12
C LEU A 90 18.84 -9.88 14.94
N GLU A 91 18.30 -9.95 13.73
CA GLU A 91 18.93 -9.48 12.49
C GLU A 91 17.93 -8.78 11.58
N GLN A 92 18.44 -8.10 10.54
CA GLN A 92 17.62 -7.50 9.50
C GLN A 92 16.98 -8.58 8.60
N VAL A 93 15.66 -8.54 8.47
CA VAL A 93 14.92 -9.30 7.46
C VAL A 93 15.01 -8.54 6.13
N GLY A 94 15.72 -9.12 5.16
CA GLY A 94 16.06 -8.54 3.87
C GLY A 94 15.46 -9.31 2.69
N ALA A 95 15.87 -8.93 1.47
CA ALA A 95 15.29 -9.44 0.23
C ALA A 95 15.33 -10.98 0.10
N ASP A 96 16.43 -11.60 0.51
CA ASP A 96 16.71 -13.04 0.33
C ASP A 96 16.01 -13.94 1.37
N ASP A 97 15.40 -13.36 2.41
CA ASP A 97 14.57 -14.10 3.37
C ASP A 97 13.21 -14.39 2.71
N THR A 98 12.97 -15.67 2.41
CA THR A 98 11.84 -16.15 1.60
C THR A 98 11.07 -17.29 2.25
N THR A 99 11.63 -17.99 3.24
CA THR A 99 10.93 -19.04 4.01
C THR A 99 10.61 -18.60 5.43
N LEU A 100 9.58 -19.20 6.04
CA LEU A 100 9.22 -18.93 7.44
C LEU A 100 10.37 -19.26 8.40
N GLU A 101 11.13 -20.32 8.14
CA GLU A 101 12.32 -20.70 8.93
C GLU A 101 13.41 -19.60 8.92
N GLN A 102 13.68 -19.00 7.75
CA GLN A 102 14.64 -17.88 7.65
C GLN A 102 14.15 -16.63 8.40
N LEU A 103 12.83 -16.40 8.40
CA LEU A 103 12.23 -15.30 9.15
C LEU A 103 12.36 -15.55 10.66
N GLU A 104 11.89 -16.71 11.14
CA GLU A 104 11.88 -17.07 12.56
C GLU A 104 13.29 -17.09 13.17
N ALA A 105 14.30 -17.56 12.41
CA ALA A 105 15.71 -17.51 12.84
C ALA A 105 16.23 -16.08 13.15
N LYS A 106 15.57 -15.04 12.62
CA LYS A 106 15.92 -13.62 12.81
C LYS A 106 15.04 -12.91 13.84
N ILE A 107 14.06 -13.59 14.44
CA ILE A 107 13.17 -13.04 15.47
C ILE A 107 13.43 -13.73 16.81
N GLY A 108 13.70 -12.94 17.84
CA GLY A 108 13.86 -13.41 19.22
C GLY A 108 12.72 -12.91 20.10
N THR A 109 12.66 -13.40 21.34
CA THR A 109 11.76 -12.87 22.38
C THR A 109 12.54 -12.15 23.47
N VAL A 110 11.92 -11.12 24.05
CA VAL A 110 12.40 -10.39 25.23
C VAL A 110 11.23 -10.27 26.21
N THR A 111 11.53 -10.40 27.51
CA THR A 111 10.58 -10.22 28.60
C THR A 111 11.00 -9.04 29.45
N GLU A 112 10.35 -7.90 29.25
CA GLU A 112 10.62 -6.63 29.92
C GLU A 112 9.30 -5.95 30.33
N PRO A 113 9.31 -5.05 31.34
CA PRO A 113 8.14 -4.27 31.69
C PRO A 113 7.80 -3.25 30.59
N ALA A 114 6.56 -2.75 30.60
CA ALA A 114 6.11 -1.75 29.64
C ALA A 114 6.87 -0.42 29.78
N LEU A 115 7.34 -0.06 30.98
CA LEU A 115 8.19 1.10 31.22
C LEU A 115 9.43 0.74 32.06
N THR A 116 10.59 1.26 31.65
CA THR A 116 11.83 1.27 32.45
C THR A 116 12.38 2.69 32.58
N VAL A 117 13.16 2.92 33.64
CA VAL A 117 13.97 4.13 33.82
C VAL A 117 15.42 3.68 33.99
N ASN A 118 16.31 4.16 33.13
CA ASN A 118 17.73 3.87 33.23
C ASN A 118 18.32 4.56 34.46
N GLU A 119 18.95 3.78 35.34
CA GLU A 119 19.54 4.28 36.58
C GLU A 119 20.53 5.44 36.33
N ILE A 120 21.33 5.37 35.26
CA ILE A 120 22.30 6.40 34.93
C ILE A 120 21.64 7.45 34.02
N GLY A 121 21.42 8.64 34.59
CA GLY A 121 20.86 9.78 33.86
C GLY A 121 19.35 9.75 33.64
N GLY A 122 18.62 8.71 34.06
CA GLY A 122 17.17 8.73 34.13
C GLY A 122 16.45 8.69 32.79
N LYS A 123 17.03 8.08 31.75
CA LYS A 123 16.31 7.90 30.48
C LYS A 123 15.10 6.99 30.68
N VAL A 124 13.89 7.45 30.31
CA VAL A 124 12.68 6.62 30.28
C VAL A 124 12.61 5.88 28.95
N ALA A 125 12.26 4.60 28.99
CA ALA A 125 11.97 3.78 27.82
C ALA A 125 10.65 3.04 28.00
N LEU A 126 9.78 3.13 27.00
CA LEU A 126 8.54 2.38 26.85
C LEU A 126 8.75 1.29 25.80
N THR A 127 8.21 0.10 26.06
CA THR A 127 8.38 -1.11 25.23
C THR A 127 7.05 -1.55 24.62
N PRO A 128 7.02 -2.53 23.70
CA PRO A 128 5.77 -3.06 23.15
C PRO A 128 4.86 -3.71 24.21
N ALA A 129 5.37 -4.05 25.40
CA ALA A 129 4.54 -4.47 26.53
C ALA A 129 3.51 -3.42 26.98
N THR A 130 3.60 -2.17 26.50
CA THR A 130 2.53 -1.16 26.61
C THR A 130 1.17 -1.61 26.07
N GLU A 131 1.09 -2.63 25.22
CA GLU A 131 -0.16 -3.29 24.80
C GLU A 131 -1.01 -3.80 25.99
N TYR A 132 -0.36 -4.16 27.11
CA TYR A 132 -1.03 -4.63 28.34
C TYR A 132 -1.44 -3.53 29.31
N VAL A 133 -1.11 -2.27 29.02
CA VAL A 133 -1.45 -1.12 29.85
C VAL A 133 -2.65 -0.38 29.24
N PRO A 134 -3.69 -0.02 30.00
CA PRO A 134 -4.83 0.73 29.46
C PRO A 134 -4.43 2.03 28.75
N PRO A 135 -5.10 2.43 27.64
CA PRO A 135 -4.92 3.77 27.08
C PRO A 135 -5.35 4.86 28.09
N GLY A 136 -4.63 5.97 28.11
CA GLY A 136 -4.90 7.07 29.03
C GLY A 136 -3.69 7.99 29.24
N SER A 137 -3.85 8.99 30.11
CA SER A 137 -2.76 9.89 30.52
C SER A 137 -2.22 9.52 31.88
N TYR A 138 -0.90 9.48 32.00
CA TYR A 138 -0.13 9.02 33.14
C TYR A 138 0.94 10.04 33.51
N THR A 139 1.46 9.99 34.73
CA THR A 139 2.56 10.85 35.18
C THR A 139 3.56 10.08 36.05
N LEU A 140 4.84 10.49 36.00
CA LEU A 140 5.96 9.80 36.66
C LEU A 140 6.46 10.55 37.90
N ASP A 141 6.74 9.80 38.96
CA ASP A 141 7.51 10.27 40.12
C ASP A 141 8.90 9.60 40.14
N LEU A 142 9.96 10.41 40.17
CA LEU A 142 11.34 9.91 40.20
C LEU A 142 12.06 10.31 41.48
N LYS A 143 12.93 9.44 41.95
CA LYS A 143 13.91 9.71 43.01
C LYS A 143 15.29 9.81 42.38
N VAL A 144 15.97 10.94 42.59
CA VAL A 144 17.31 11.19 42.04
C VAL A 144 18.31 11.37 43.16
N THR A 145 19.46 10.73 43.05
CA THR A 145 20.56 10.79 44.03
C THR A 145 21.85 11.23 43.36
N ASN A 146 22.62 12.10 44.03
CA ASN A 146 24.01 12.39 43.68
C ASN A 146 24.85 12.61 44.95
N ILE A 147 26.09 13.08 44.80
CA ILE A 147 27.01 13.30 45.93
C ILE A 147 26.49 14.27 47.01
N SER A 148 25.53 15.14 46.67
CA SER A 148 24.93 16.11 47.61
C SER A 148 23.70 15.58 48.34
N GLY A 149 23.19 14.39 47.97
CA GLY A 149 22.04 13.74 48.60
C GLY A 149 21.00 13.21 47.62
N THR A 150 19.80 12.94 48.15
CA THR A 150 18.66 12.35 47.42
C THR A 150 17.47 13.29 47.45
N LYS A 151 16.72 13.39 46.34
CA LYS A 151 15.46 14.15 46.22
C LYS A 151 14.41 13.38 45.44
N ILE A 152 13.15 13.75 45.65
CA ILE A 152 11.98 13.23 44.91
C ILE A 152 11.45 14.35 44.01
N TYR A 153 11.17 13.98 42.77
CA TYR A 153 10.64 14.82 41.70
C TYR A 153 9.30 14.24 41.28
N PRO A 154 8.19 14.69 41.90
CA PRO A 154 6.87 14.24 41.52
C PRO A 154 6.45 14.86 40.18
N GLU A 155 5.63 14.14 39.42
CA GLU A 155 5.02 14.59 38.16
C GLU A 155 6.03 15.15 37.14
N VAL A 156 7.22 14.54 37.07
CA VAL A 156 8.38 15.07 36.32
C VAL A 156 8.25 14.90 34.79
N MET A 157 7.33 14.03 34.35
CA MET A 157 6.95 13.86 32.95
C MET A 157 5.57 13.23 32.86
N ASP A 158 4.76 13.71 31.92
CA ASP A 158 3.51 13.07 31.53
C ASP A 158 3.71 12.08 30.37
N ILE A 159 2.91 11.02 30.34
CA ILE A 159 2.85 10.04 29.25
C ILE A 159 1.39 9.94 28.81
N THR A 160 1.12 10.15 27.53
CA THR A 160 -0.21 9.88 26.94
C THR A 160 -0.11 8.64 26.07
N LEU A 161 -0.77 7.57 26.51
CA LEU A 161 -0.80 6.28 25.86
C LEU A 161 -2.06 6.17 24.97
N LEU A 162 -1.84 6.25 23.67
CA LEU A 162 -2.87 6.10 22.64
C LEU A 162 -3.15 4.61 22.35
N PRO A 163 -4.39 4.23 22.05
CA PRO A 163 -4.74 2.85 21.69
C PRO A 163 -4.02 2.43 20.40
N ILE A 164 -3.61 1.15 20.34
CA ILE A 164 -3.04 0.57 19.12
C ILE A 164 -4.10 0.55 18.01
N LYS A 165 -3.71 0.91 16.78
CA LYS A 165 -4.55 0.69 15.60
C LYS A 165 -4.28 -0.72 15.07
N PRO A 166 -5.31 -1.50 14.69
CA PRO A 166 -5.10 -2.82 14.09
C PRO A 166 -4.24 -2.78 12.83
N ASP A 167 -4.40 -1.73 12.03
CA ASP A 167 -3.71 -1.55 10.76
C ASP A 167 -3.58 -0.05 10.41
N SER A 168 -2.81 0.25 9.37
CA SER A 168 -2.72 1.60 8.80
C SER A 168 -2.32 1.56 7.33
N VAL A 169 -3.02 2.36 6.52
CA VAL A 169 -2.61 2.75 5.16
C VAL A 169 -1.81 4.05 5.29
N PHE A 170 -0.49 3.98 5.08
CA PHE A 170 0.40 5.16 5.14
C PHE A 170 0.35 5.99 3.87
N ALA A 171 0.19 5.32 2.73
CA ALA A 171 0.03 5.93 1.43
C ALA A 171 -0.89 5.05 0.57
N SER A 172 -1.64 5.70 -0.32
CA SER A 172 -2.23 5.03 -1.47
C SER A 172 -2.13 5.94 -2.69
N SER A 173 -1.99 5.34 -3.86
CA SER A 173 -2.05 6.05 -5.14
C SER A 173 -2.72 5.16 -6.18
N ALA A 174 -3.25 5.79 -7.23
CA ALA A 174 -3.64 5.09 -8.43
C ALA A 174 -3.28 5.91 -9.66
N SER A 175 -3.08 5.22 -10.78
CA SER A 175 -2.83 5.83 -12.08
C SER A 175 -3.44 5.00 -13.21
N THR A 176 -3.94 5.67 -14.24
CA THR A 176 -4.39 5.01 -15.45
C THR A 176 -3.26 4.98 -16.49
N SER A 177 -3.18 3.93 -17.28
CA SER A 177 -2.37 3.90 -18.51
C SER A 177 -3.16 3.26 -19.65
N THR A 178 -2.67 3.42 -20.88
CA THR A 178 -3.30 2.76 -22.03
C THR A 178 -3.12 1.25 -21.95
N MET A 179 -3.89 0.50 -22.76
CA MET A 179 -3.79 -0.95 -22.84
C MET A 179 -2.42 -1.44 -23.33
N SER A 180 -1.79 -0.68 -24.24
CA SER A 180 -0.56 -1.08 -24.97
C SER A 180 0.71 -0.32 -24.55
N ASP A 181 0.59 0.71 -23.71
CA ASP A 181 1.72 1.49 -23.19
C ASP A 181 1.53 1.81 -21.70
N GLU A 182 2.49 1.36 -20.90
CA GLU A 182 2.59 1.59 -19.45
C GLU A 182 3.47 2.78 -19.06
N SER A 183 4.21 3.37 -20.01
CA SER A 183 5.04 4.54 -19.75
C SER A 183 4.20 5.82 -19.68
N ALA A 184 3.19 5.94 -20.54
CA ALA A 184 2.17 6.99 -20.49
C ALA A 184 1.14 6.74 -19.36
N THR A 185 1.55 7.00 -18.11
CA THR A 185 0.64 7.00 -16.95
C THR A 185 0.09 8.40 -16.67
N ALA A 186 -1.17 8.46 -16.24
CA ALA A 186 -1.82 9.65 -15.70
C ALA A 186 -2.28 9.38 -14.26
N GLU A 187 -2.08 10.35 -13.36
CA GLU A 187 -2.60 10.27 -11.99
C GLU A 187 -4.12 10.14 -12.00
N TRP A 188 -4.64 9.20 -11.20
CA TRP A 188 -6.07 8.94 -11.12
C TRP A 188 -6.52 8.97 -9.66
N ARG A 189 -7.55 9.77 -9.36
CA ARG A 189 -8.02 10.06 -7.98
C ARG A 189 -9.42 9.56 -7.67
N ASP A 190 -10.07 8.88 -8.61
CA ASP A 190 -11.45 8.43 -8.44
C ASP A 190 -11.57 7.06 -7.76
N TYR A 191 -10.92 6.95 -6.61
CA TYR A 191 -10.95 5.77 -5.77
C TYR A 191 -10.93 6.14 -4.29
N SER A 192 -11.22 5.18 -3.43
CA SER A 192 -10.94 5.24 -2.00
C SER A 192 -10.29 3.94 -1.55
N VAL A 193 -9.49 4.01 -0.48
CA VAL A 193 -8.93 2.83 0.21
C VAL A 193 -9.41 2.86 1.65
N THR A 194 -9.94 1.72 2.10
CA THR A 194 -10.36 1.52 3.50
C THR A 194 -9.73 0.24 4.03
N THR A 195 -9.56 0.17 5.35
CA THR A 195 -9.19 -1.05 6.05
C THR A 195 -10.29 -1.49 7.00
N GLU A 196 -10.41 -2.80 7.17
CA GLU A 196 -11.36 -3.43 8.09
C GLU A 196 -10.64 -4.55 8.82
N TYR A 197 -10.63 -4.50 10.15
CA TYR A 197 -10.05 -5.52 11.01
C TYR A 197 -11.13 -6.41 11.63
N ARG A 198 -10.87 -7.72 11.68
CA ARG A 198 -11.68 -8.73 12.34
C ARG A 198 -10.77 -9.63 13.15
N GLN A 199 -10.99 -9.71 14.46
CA GLN A 199 -10.30 -10.68 15.29
C GLN A 199 -10.74 -12.11 14.90
N THR A 200 -9.82 -12.90 14.37
CA THR A 200 -10.04 -14.26 13.88
C THR A 200 -8.97 -15.20 14.42
N ALA A 201 -9.23 -16.51 14.42
CA ALA A 201 -8.25 -17.51 14.84
C ALA A 201 -7.07 -17.64 13.85
N GLU A 202 -7.33 -17.39 12.57
CA GLU A 202 -6.32 -17.37 11.50
C GLU A 202 -5.87 -15.93 11.21
N ASN A 203 -4.60 -15.77 10.87
CA ASN A 203 -3.99 -14.51 10.43
C ASN A 203 -4.10 -14.37 8.91
N ARG A 204 -4.97 -13.48 8.43
CA ARG A 204 -5.20 -13.26 7.00
C ARG A 204 -5.10 -11.79 6.61
N ILE A 205 -4.48 -11.49 5.48
CA ILE A 205 -4.50 -10.18 4.83
C ILE A 205 -5.19 -10.35 3.48
N ILE A 206 -6.27 -9.61 3.28
CA ILE A 206 -7.18 -9.77 2.14
C ILE A 206 -7.23 -8.45 1.36
N TYR A 207 -6.74 -8.45 0.13
CA TYR A 207 -6.89 -7.33 -0.79
C TYR A 207 -8.13 -7.51 -1.66
N VAL A 208 -8.97 -6.48 -1.70
CA VAL A 208 -10.25 -6.46 -2.44
C VAL A 208 -10.31 -5.22 -3.31
N TRP A 209 -10.77 -5.39 -4.55
CA TRP A 209 -11.15 -4.29 -5.44
C TRP A 209 -12.65 -4.39 -5.71
N GLU A 210 -13.38 -3.32 -5.42
CA GLU A 210 -14.82 -3.17 -5.65
C GLU A 210 -15.06 -2.02 -6.65
N ASP A 211 -15.98 -2.25 -7.59
CA ASP A 211 -16.41 -1.23 -8.55
C ASP A 211 -17.43 -0.24 -7.93
N ARG A 212 -17.93 0.71 -8.73
CA ARG A 212 -18.88 1.74 -8.25
C ARG A 212 -20.14 1.18 -7.64
N ASP A 213 -20.61 0.06 -8.18
CA ASP A 213 -21.84 -0.64 -7.79
C ASP A 213 -21.56 -1.68 -6.66
N GLY A 214 -20.30 -1.83 -6.23
CA GLY A 214 -19.86 -2.74 -5.17
C GLY A 214 -19.56 -4.16 -5.64
N VAL A 215 -19.51 -4.39 -6.95
CA VAL A 215 -19.14 -5.69 -7.53
C VAL A 215 -17.63 -5.86 -7.43
N ARG A 216 -17.19 -7.03 -6.95
CA ARG A 216 -15.77 -7.35 -6.83
C ARG A 216 -15.19 -7.83 -8.15
N PHE A 217 -13.99 -7.34 -8.46
CA PHE A 217 -13.15 -7.90 -9.51
C PHE A 217 -12.67 -9.29 -9.11
N ASN A 218 -12.33 -10.13 -10.09
CA ASN A 218 -11.91 -11.52 -9.93
C ASN A 218 -10.41 -11.71 -10.24
N PRO A 219 -9.52 -11.67 -9.22
CA PRO A 219 -8.09 -11.94 -9.39
C PRO A 219 -7.78 -13.31 -9.99
N LYS A 220 -8.56 -14.34 -9.68
CA LYS A 220 -8.39 -15.70 -10.21
C LYS A 220 -8.66 -15.81 -11.72
N GLN A 221 -9.48 -14.91 -12.27
CA GLN A 221 -9.69 -14.75 -13.71
C GLN A 221 -8.72 -13.76 -14.36
N GLY A 222 -7.81 -13.15 -13.59
CA GLY A 222 -6.84 -12.17 -14.09
C GLY A 222 -7.35 -10.72 -14.11
N GLU A 223 -8.54 -10.44 -13.59
CA GLU A 223 -9.07 -9.06 -13.54
C GLU A 223 -8.35 -8.17 -12.51
N VAL A 224 -7.53 -8.77 -11.65
CA VAL A 224 -6.50 -8.07 -10.87
C VAL A 224 -5.21 -8.86 -10.96
N VAL A 225 -4.13 -8.23 -11.42
CA VAL A 225 -2.80 -8.83 -11.58
C VAL A 225 -1.73 -8.04 -10.82
N ARG A 226 -0.63 -8.72 -10.46
CA ARG A 226 0.59 -8.06 -9.97
C ARG A 226 1.21 -7.22 -11.08
N ARG A 227 1.88 -6.11 -10.74
CA ARG A 227 2.67 -5.34 -11.72
C ARG A 227 4.06 -5.95 -11.87
N ALA A 228 4.37 -6.52 -13.03
CA ALA A 228 5.56 -7.36 -13.25
C ALA A 228 6.92 -6.75 -12.85
N SER A 229 7.06 -5.42 -12.85
CA SER A 229 8.30 -4.69 -12.53
C SER A 229 8.23 -3.90 -11.21
N LEU A 230 7.28 -4.21 -10.33
CA LEU A 230 7.07 -3.51 -9.04
C LEU A 230 6.61 -4.50 -7.96
N PRO A 231 6.91 -4.26 -6.67
CA PRO A 231 6.57 -5.19 -5.61
C PRO A 231 5.06 -5.28 -5.38
N SER A 232 4.58 -6.51 -5.24
CA SER A 232 3.27 -6.87 -4.69
C SER A 232 3.41 -7.20 -3.19
N PHE A 233 2.29 -7.41 -2.49
CA PHE A 233 2.36 -7.79 -1.07
C PHE A 233 3.11 -9.12 -0.86
N ALA A 234 3.02 -10.06 -1.81
CA ALA A 234 3.75 -11.33 -1.79
C ALA A 234 5.28 -11.16 -1.74
N ASP A 235 5.83 -10.08 -2.29
CA ASP A 235 7.29 -9.84 -2.31
C ASP A 235 7.79 -9.34 -0.94
N TRP A 236 6.91 -8.72 -0.15
CA TRP A 236 7.10 -8.36 1.26
C TRP A 236 6.73 -9.49 2.24
N SER A 237 5.89 -10.43 1.79
CA SER A 237 5.31 -11.54 2.55
C SER A 237 5.47 -12.89 1.81
N PRO A 238 6.70 -13.32 1.44
CA PRO A 238 6.91 -14.52 0.61
C PRO A 238 6.73 -15.85 1.36
N PHE A 239 6.53 -15.80 2.68
CA PHE A 239 6.60 -16.96 3.58
C PHE A 239 5.41 -17.92 3.43
N PHE A 240 4.32 -17.47 2.83
CA PHE A 240 3.10 -18.22 2.55
C PHE A 240 2.68 -18.00 1.08
N PRO A 241 2.04 -18.99 0.43
CA PRO A 241 1.58 -18.83 -0.95
C PRO A 241 0.47 -17.78 -1.06
N GLU A 242 0.44 -17.07 -2.19
CA GLU A 242 -0.67 -16.19 -2.56
C GLU A 242 -1.87 -17.00 -3.01
N GLU A 243 -3.05 -16.74 -2.42
CA GLU A 243 -4.31 -17.34 -2.84
C GLU A 243 -5.11 -16.33 -3.70
N LEU A 244 -5.28 -16.64 -4.98
CA LEU A 244 -6.18 -15.90 -5.88
C LEU A 244 -7.58 -16.51 -5.82
N THR A 245 -8.55 -15.73 -5.35
CA THR A 245 -9.97 -16.14 -5.27
C THR A 245 -10.81 -15.41 -6.31
N ASP A 246 -12.09 -15.78 -6.42
CA ASP A 246 -13.03 -15.12 -7.33
C ASP A 246 -13.39 -13.66 -6.94
N THR A 247 -12.92 -13.17 -5.78
CA THR A 247 -13.29 -11.83 -5.27
C THR A 247 -12.18 -11.07 -4.54
N ALA A 248 -11.01 -11.68 -4.33
CA ALA A 248 -9.93 -11.15 -3.48
C ALA A 248 -8.60 -11.85 -3.72
N ILE A 249 -7.50 -11.19 -3.36
CA ILE A 249 -6.19 -11.80 -3.17
C ILE A 249 -5.98 -11.99 -1.66
N VAL A 250 -5.66 -13.20 -1.24
CA VAL A 250 -5.54 -13.58 0.18
C VAL A 250 -4.11 -14.02 0.48
N TYR A 251 -3.59 -13.56 1.62
CA TYR A 251 -2.29 -13.93 2.18
C TYR A 251 -2.47 -14.40 3.62
N GLU A 252 -1.87 -15.53 3.96
CA GLU A 252 -1.57 -15.89 5.36
C GLU A 252 -0.33 -15.11 5.82
N TYR A 253 -0.25 -14.76 7.11
CA TYR A 253 0.94 -14.10 7.66
C TYR A 253 1.30 -14.57 9.08
N PRO A 254 2.60 -14.59 9.43
CA PRO A 254 3.05 -14.89 10.78
C PRO A 254 2.92 -13.63 11.65
N PHE A 255 2.38 -13.78 12.86
CA PHE A 255 2.23 -12.67 13.82
C PHE A 255 3.32 -12.72 14.89
N PHE A 256 4.09 -11.65 15.00
CA PHE A 256 5.11 -11.46 16.03
C PHE A 256 4.74 -10.24 16.87
N LYS A 257 4.22 -10.49 18.09
CA LYS A 257 3.77 -9.46 19.03
C LYS A 257 4.82 -8.36 19.23
N GLY A 258 4.40 -7.10 19.10
CA GLY A 258 5.27 -5.92 19.17
C GLY A 258 5.94 -5.52 17.85
N MET A 259 5.65 -6.21 16.75
CA MET A 259 6.14 -5.87 15.41
C MET A 259 4.99 -5.59 14.44
N ALA A 260 5.19 -4.58 13.58
CA ALA A 260 4.26 -4.28 12.50
C ALA A 260 4.57 -5.12 11.26
N TYR A 261 3.62 -5.91 10.79
CA TYR A 261 3.72 -6.72 9.58
C TYR A 261 3.47 -5.87 8.32
N PRO A 262 4.14 -6.14 7.17
CA PRO A 262 5.19 -7.13 6.94
C PRO A 262 6.56 -6.73 7.49
N LEU A 263 7.36 -7.75 7.85
CA LEU A 263 8.63 -7.57 8.54
C LEU A 263 9.84 -7.31 7.62
N LYS A 264 9.74 -7.58 6.31
CA LYS A 264 10.83 -7.36 5.35
C LYS A 264 11.11 -5.87 5.22
N SER A 265 12.38 -5.50 5.43
CA SER A 265 12.88 -4.13 5.17
C SER A 265 13.22 -3.88 3.70
N VAL A 266 13.39 -4.96 2.91
CA VAL A 266 13.65 -4.92 1.47
C VAL A 266 12.87 -6.04 0.77
N ALA A 267 12.14 -5.71 -0.29
CA ALA A 267 11.58 -6.67 -1.25
C ALA A 267 12.42 -6.68 -2.54
N ARG A 268 12.38 -7.77 -3.31
CA ARG A 268 13.09 -7.88 -4.61
C ARG A 268 12.15 -8.37 -5.69
N VAL A 269 12.12 -7.66 -6.82
CA VAL A 269 11.39 -8.06 -8.03
C VAL A 269 12.39 -8.15 -9.18
N GLY A 270 12.54 -9.35 -9.74
CA GLY A 270 13.63 -9.65 -10.68
C GLY A 270 15.00 -9.39 -10.03
N SER A 271 15.77 -8.47 -10.60
CA SER A 271 17.06 -8.01 -10.07
C SER A 271 16.99 -6.72 -9.23
N THR A 272 15.81 -6.12 -9.07
CA THR A 272 15.63 -4.79 -8.44
C THR A 272 15.19 -4.93 -6.99
N ASN A 273 15.90 -4.28 -6.07
CA ASN A 273 15.54 -4.19 -4.65
C ASN A 273 14.72 -2.92 -4.37
N TYR A 274 13.69 -3.03 -3.53
CA TYR A 274 12.80 -1.95 -3.09
C TYR A 274 12.85 -1.82 -1.56
N SER A 275 12.99 -0.59 -1.04
CA SER A 275 13.20 -0.32 0.39
C SER A 275 12.35 0.82 0.95
N SER A 276 11.39 1.35 0.19
CA SER A 276 10.47 2.44 0.60
C SER A 276 9.36 2.02 1.58
N GLY A 277 9.46 0.81 2.16
CA GLY A 277 8.40 0.18 2.93
C GLY A 277 7.43 -0.62 2.06
N PRO A 278 6.38 -1.21 2.65
CA PRO A 278 5.59 -2.30 2.04
C PRO A 278 4.60 -1.83 0.96
N GLU A 279 5.14 -1.28 -0.12
CA GLU A 279 4.39 -0.91 -1.30
C GLU A 279 3.89 -2.16 -2.03
N SER A 280 2.58 -2.25 -2.21
CA SER A 280 1.91 -3.36 -2.89
C SER A 280 1.22 -2.84 -4.14
N HIS A 281 1.79 -3.16 -5.32
CA HIS A 281 1.41 -2.66 -6.63
C HIS A 281 0.64 -3.71 -7.44
N TYR A 282 -0.61 -3.38 -7.79
CA TYR A 282 -1.50 -4.22 -8.59
C TYR A 282 -2.08 -3.45 -9.78
N ARG A 283 -2.75 -4.16 -10.68
CA ARG A 283 -3.44 -3.61 -11.84
C ARG A 283 -4.77 -4.32 -12.06
N ILE A 284 -5.81 -3.54 -12.35
CA ILE A 284 -7.00 -4.01 -13.07
C ILE A 284 -6.73 -3.79 -14.57
N PRO A 285 -6.70 -4.84 -15.41
CA PRO A 285 -6.41 -4.69 -16.83
C PRO A 285 -7.51 -3.92 -17.57
N ALA A 286 -7.14 -3.32 -18.70
CA ALA A 286 -8.01 -2.44 -19.46
C ALA A 286 -9.33 -3.07 -19.94
N LEU A 287 -9.39 -4.37 -20.20
CA LEU A 287 -10.60 -5.04 -20.66
C LEU A 287 -11.56 -5.45 -19.54
N ASP A 288 -11.06 -5.47 -18.30
CA ASP A 288 -11.81 -5.93 -17.14
C ASP A 288 -12.51 -4.78 -16.42
N ASN A 289 -12.52 -3.57 -17.01
CA ASN A 289 -13.17 -2.39 -16.43
C ASN A 289 -13.77 -1.46 -17.50
N SER A 290 -14.76 -0.68 -17.08
CA SER A 290 -15.58 0.08 -18.00
C SER A 290 -14.90 1.27 -18.67
N ILE A 291 -13.77 1.78 -18.19
CA ILE A 291 -13.08 2.93 -18.82
C ILE A 291 -12.06 2.52 -19.89
N ALA A 292 -11.92 1.22 -20.16
CA ALA A 292 -11.00 0.67 -21.15
C ALA A 292 -9.52 1.11 -20.97
N MET A 293 -9.08 1.29 -19.73
CA MET A 293 -7.71 1.68 -19.37
C MET A 293 -7.17 0.80 -18.25
N ASN A 294 -5.86 0.54 -18.25
CA ASN A 294 -5.21 -0.18 -17.16
C ASN A 294 -5.25 0.70 -15.90
N ILE A 295 -5.91 0.24 -14.83
CA ILE A 295 -5.95 0.96 -13.55
C ILE A 295 -4.89 0.35 -12.64
N ASN A 296 -3.80 1.08 -12.44
CA ASN A 296 -2.69 0.68 -11.57
C ASN A 296 -2.96 1.20 -10.16
N THR A 297 -2.95 0.34 -9.14
CA THR A 297 -3.22 0.70 -7.74
C THR A 297 -2.03 0.37 -6.85
N MET A 298 -1.73 1.24 -5.88
CA MET A 298 -0.65 1.06 -4.92
C MET A 298 -1.10 1.45 -3.51
N THR A 299 -0.71 0.64 -2.53
CA THR A 299 -0.83 0.92 -1.09
C THR A 299 0.48 0.64 -0.37
N ASN A 300 0.82 1.49 0.60
CA ASN A 300 1.80 1.18 1.66
C ASN A 300 1.01 0.91 2.94
N THR A 301 0.99 -0.35 3.37
CA THR A 301 0.09 -0.87 4.41
C THR A 301 0.87 -1.62 5.50
N ARG A 302 0.51 -1.40 6.76
CA ARG A 302 1.01 -2.20 7.89
C ARG A 302 -0.12 -2.71 8.77
N PHE A 303 0.13 -3.85 9.40
CA PHE A 303 -0.79 -4.58 10.26
C PHE A 303 -0.10 -4.85 11.60
N TYR A 304 -0.79 -4.60 12.72
CA TYR A 304 -0.21 -4.52 14.07
C TYR A 304 -0.80 -5.54 15.05
N LEU A 305 -1.91 -6.19 14.69
CA LEU A 305 -2.61 -7.19 15.52
C LEU A 305 -2.72 -8.52 14.76
N PRO A 306 -2.98 -9.64 15.45
CA PRO A 306 -3.30 -10.91 14.82
C PRO A 306 -4.78 -10.94 14.39
N GLY A 307 -5.09 -11.72 13.35
CA GLY A 307 -6.45 -11.87 12.80
C GLY A 307 -6.55 -11.48 11.32
N THR A 308 -7.76 -11.15 10.88
CA THR A 308 -8.06 -10.82 9.48
C THR A 308 -8.10 -9.32 9.26
N HIS A 309 -7.25 -8.82 8.36
CA HIS A 309 -7.28 -7.46 7.86
C HIS A 309 -7.72 -7.45 6.39
N ILE A 310 -8.65 -6.57 6.03
CA ILE A 310 -9.16 -6.43 4.67
C ILE A 310 -8.79 -5.03 4.17
N VAL A 311 -7.93 -4.97 3.16
CA VAL A 311 -7.59 -3.74 2.42
C VAL A 311 -8.53 -3.65 1.22
N ARG A 312 -9.46 -2.71 1.24
CA ARG A 312 -10.49 -2.54 0.22
C ARG A 312 -10.28 -1.27 -0.59
N TYR A 313 -9.96 -1.45 -1.87
CA TYR A 313 -10.08 -0.42 -2.89
C TYR A 313 -11.54 -0.36 -3.36
N ARG A 314 -12.12 0.84 -3.41
CA ARG A 314 -13.39 1.11 -4.09
C ARG A 314 -13.16 2.11 -5.21
N LEU A 315 -13.51 1.76 -6.44
CA LEU A 315 -13.51 2.68 -7.59
C LEU A 315 -14.85 3.41 -7.60
N ASN A 316 -14.88 4.75 -7.70
CA ASN A 316 -16.16 5.46 -7.47
C ASN A 316 -17.02 5.62 -8.74
N THR A 317 -16.42 5.70 -9.93
CA THR A 317 -17.13 5.83 -11.22
C THR A 317 -16.90 4.66 -12.18
N VAL A 318 -15.97 3.76 -11.91
CA VAL A 318 -15.66 2.62 -12.80
C VAL A 318 -16.56 1.42 -12.49
N ARG A 319 -17.00 0.70 -13.52
CA ARG A 319 -17.65 -0.62 -13.42
C ARG A 319 -16.69 -1.75 -13.75
N ARG A 320 -16.96 -2.94 -13.20
CA ARG A 320 -16.31 -4.19 -13.59
C ARG A 320 -16.75 -4.62 -14.99
N GLY A 321 -15.79 -5.04 -15.80
CA GLY A 321 -15.92 -5.53 -17.18
C GLY A 321 -16.07 -4.42 -18.23
N LEU A 322 -15.68 -4.75 -19.46
CA LEU A 322 -15.97 -3.97 -20.66
C LEU A 322 -16.91 -4.77 -21.59
N PRO A 323 -18.25 -4.63 -21.47
CA PRO A 323 -19.20 -5.30 -22.34
C PRO A 323 -18.96 -4.99 -23.82
N ALA A 324 -19.14 -5.99 -24.69
CA ALA A 324 -18.94 -5.86 -26.13
C ALA A 324 -20.22 -6.18 -26.90
N THR A 325 -20.64 -5.27 -27.78
CA THR A 325 -21.65 -5.58 -28.80
C THR A 325 -20.98 -6.26 -29.98
N THR A 326 -21.60 -7.28 -30.58
CA THR A 326 -21.01 -8.02 -31.70
C THR A 326 -21.87 -7.87 -32.96
N ILE A 327 -21.24 -7.41 -34.05
CA ILE A 327 -21.80 -7.41 -35.41
C ILE A 327 -21.19 -8.59 -36.15
N THR A 328 -22.04 -9.50 -36.65
CA THR A 328 -21.62 -10.65 -37.46
C THR A 328 -22.04 -10.46 -38.91
N ARG A 329 -21.17 -10.77 -39.86
CA ARG A 329 -21.46 -10.77 -41.30
C ARG A 329 -20.91 -12.05 -41.93
N ASP A 330 -21.72 -12.69 -42.76
CA ASP A 330 -21.27 -13.80 -43.61
C ASP A 330 -20.77 -13.23 -44.94
N VAL A 331 -19.63 -13.72 -45.43
CA VAL A 331 -18.88 -13.12 -46.54
C VAL A 331 -18.40 -14.21 -47.50
N THR A 332 -18.75 -14.07 -48.77
CA THR A 332 -18.21 -14.93 -49.84
C THR A 332 -17.06 -14.22 -50.54
N LEU A 333 -15.93 -14.92 -50.69
CA LEU A 333 -14.79 -14.47 -51.50
C LEU A 333 -14.64 -15.39 -52.72
N PRO A 334 -14.43 -14.85 -53.94
CA PRO A 334 -14.19 -15.68 -55.11
C PRO A 334 -12.82 -16.36 -55.07
N GLU A 335 -12.74 -17.65 -55.40
CA GLU A 335 -11.48 -18.39 -55.60
C GLU A 335 -10.61 -17.70 -56.67
N GLY A 336 -9.29 -17.73 -56.49
CA GLY A 336 -8.34 -17.20 -57.49
C GLY A 336 -8.36 -15.69 -57.70
N ALA A 337 -9.09 -14.93 -56.86
CA ALA A 337 -9.25 -13.48 -56.98
C ALA A 337 -7.97 -12.65 -56.71
N GLY A 338 -6.86 -13.31 -56.40
CA GLY A 338 -5.62 -12.66 -55.95
C GLY A 338 -5.89 -11.80 -54.71
N TYR A 339 -5.43 -10.54 -54.75
CA TYR A 339 -5.69 -9.54 -53.69
C TYR A 339 -6.98 -8.73 -53.90
N ALA A 340 -7.88 -9.12 -54.80
CA ALA A 340 -9.17 -8.43 -54.91
C ALA A 340 -10.01 -8.66 -53.65
N ALA A 341 -10.60 -7.59 -53.12
CA ALA A 341 -11.36 -7.61 -51.89
C ALA A 341 -12.87 -7.50 -52.16
N THR A 342 -13.66 -8.29 -51.42
CA THR A 342 -15.10 -8.10 -51.28
C THR A 342 -15.36 -6.96 -50.29
N ALA A 343 -16.13 -5.96 -50.71
CA ALA A 343 -16.54 -4.85 -49.86
C ALA A 343 -17.73 -5.26 -48.97
N VAL A 344 -17.56 -5.10 -47.65
CA VAL A 344 -18.59 -5.33 -46.63
C VAL A 344 -18.91 -3.99 -45.96
N PRO A 345 -19.93 -3.26 -46.44
CA PRO A 345 -20.31 -1.98 -45.87
C PRO A 345 -20.94 -2.14 -44.49
N MET A 346 -20.60 -1.25 -43.56
CA MET A 346 -21.33 -1.07 -42.31
C MET A 346 -22.43 -0.04 -42.49
N ASP A 347 -23.54 -0.24 -41.80
CA ASP A 347 -24.57 0.79 -41.67
C ASP A 347 -24.01 1.92 -40.78
N PRO A 348 -23.89 3.16 -41.31
CA PRO A 348 -23.33 4.28 -40.55
C PRO A 348 -24.15 4.62 -39.30
N ASP A 349 -25.48 4.48 -39.37
CA ASP A 349 -26.39 4.81 -38.28
C ASP A 349 -26.41 3.70 -37.21
N GLU A 350 -26.25 2.42 -37.61
CA GLU A 350 -26.02 1.29 -36.69
C GLU A 350 -24.76 1.54 -35.85
N LEU A 351 -23.62 1.80 -36.51
CA LEU A 351 -22.34 1.95 -35.83
C LEU A 351 -22.26 3.25 -35.00
N ALA A 352 -22.84 4.34 -35.50
CA ALA A 352 -23.01 5.60 -34.78
C ALA A 352 -23.87 5.41 -33.51
N GLY A 353 -25.00 4.71 -33.63
CA GLY A 353 -25.90 4.40 -32.53
C GLY A 353 -25.26 3.55 -31.44
N LEU A 354 -24.40 2.60 -31.80
CA LEU A 354 -23.63 1.81 -30.83
C LEU A 354 -22.64 2.67 -30.02
N PHE A 355 -21.93 3.59 -30.67
CA PHE A 355 -20.95 4.46 -30.00
C PHE A 355 -21.55 5.69 -29.32
N GLY A 356 -22.83 6.03 -29.57
CA GLY A 356 -23.47 7.23 -29.03
C GLY A 356 -22.96 8.55 -29.64
N ILE A 357 -22.42 8.50 -30.86
CA ILE A 357 -21.87 9.66 -31.60
C ILE A 357 -22.51 9.75 -33.00
N SER A 358 -22.24 10.81 -33.76
CA SER A 358 -22.66 10.85 -35.18
C SER A 358 -21.77 9.98 -36.08
N ALA A 359 -22.32 9.49 -37.19
CA ALA A 359 -21.55 8.75 -38.20
C ALA A 359 -20.32 9.53 -38.73
N THR A 360 -20.44 10.87 -38.82
CA THR A 360 -19.35 11.77 -39.21
C THR A 360 -18.24 11.89 -38.17
N GLU A 361 -18.51 11.62 -36.90
CA GLU A 361 -17.50 11.64 -35.83
C GLU A 361 -16.70 10.34 -35.78
N ILE A 362 -17.22 9.21 -36.26
CA ILE A 362 -16.50 7.93 -36.27
C ILE A 362 -15.13 8.11 -36.94
N ALA A 363 -15.13 8.62 -38.18
CA ALA A 363 -13.91 8.80 -38.98
C ALA A 363 -12.91 9.78 -38.37
N SER A 364 -13.37 10.86 -37.70
CA SER A 364 -12.49 11.86 -37.06
C SER A 364 -11.98 11.43 -35.68
N LEU A 365 -12.68 10.52 -35.01
CA LEU A 365 -12.28 9.95 -33.72
C LEU A 365 -11.40 8.69 -33.86
N MET A 366 -11.27 8.11 -35.06
CA MET A 366 -10.31 7.03 -35.33
C MET A 366 -8.89 7.43 -34.91
N ASN A 367 -8.19 6.51 -34.25
CA ASN A 367 -6.83 6.66 -33.71
C ASN A 367 -6.65 7.75 -32.63
N THR A 368 -7.70 8.51 -32.27
CA THR A 368 -7.67 9.50 -31.19
C THR A 368 -8.49 9.05 -29.98
N ARG A 369 -9.76 8.69 -30.18
CA ARG A 369 -10.66 8.13 -29.15
C ARG A 369 -11.26 6.78 -29.51
N ILE A 370 -11.29 6.41 -30.79
CA ILE A 370 -11.62 5.06 -31.25
C ILE A 370 -10.31 4.36 -31.63
N THR A 371 -9.97 3.29 -30.93
CA THR A 371 -8.82 2.44 -31.28
C THR A 371 -9.32 1.18 -31.98
N PHE A 372 -8.70 0.84 -33.12
CA PHE A 372 -9.02 -0.35 -33.91
C PHE A 372 -8.05 -1.49 -33.58
N TYR A 373 -8.56 -2.71 -33.54
CA TYR A 373 -7.82 -3.90 -33.12
C TYR A 373 -8.15 -5.11 -33.99
N GLY A 374 -7.18 -5.99 -34.20
CA GLY A 374 -7.45 -7.39 -34.47
C GLY A 374 -7.85 -8.09 -33.17
N LEU A 375 -8.87 -8.94 -33.22
CA LEU A 375 -9.36 -9.70 -32.07
C LEU A 375 -9.01 -11.17 -32.26
N LEU A 376 -8.07 -11.67 -31.47
CA LEU A 376 -7.60 -13.05 -31.55
C LEU A 376 -8.64 -14.01 -30.92
N PRO A 377 -8.60 -15.31 -31.24
CA PRO A 377 -9.54 -16.32 -30.72
C PRO A 377 -9.52 -16.48 -29.19
N ASP A 378 -8.41 -16.13 -28.54
CA ASP A 378 -8.24 -16.13 -27.08
C ASP A 378 -8.83 -14.88 -26.38
N GLY A 379 -9.30 -13.90 -27.16
CA GLY A 379 -9.80 -12.62 -26.67
C GLY A 379 -8.77 -11.49 -26.68
N THR A 380 -7.50 -11.78 -26.96
CA THR A 380 -6.42 -10.78 -27.03
C THR A 380 -6.68 -9.76 -28.13
N LEU A 381 -6.43 -8.48 -27.83
CA LEU A 381 -6.54 -7.38 -28.78
C LEU A 381 -5.17 -6.96 -29.28
N ASN A 382 -4.94 -7.10 -30.59
CA ASN A 382 -3.75 -6.57 -31.26
C ASN A 382 -4.06 -5.17 -31.83
N PRO A 383 -3.46 -4.09 -31.30
CA PRO A 383 -3.64 -2.73 -31.84
C PRO A 383 -2.81 -2.47 -33.12
N ASN A 384 -1.87 -3.35 -33.45
CA ASN A 384 -0.92 -3.13 -34.54
C ASN A 384 -1.47 -3.70 -35.83
N SER A 385 -1.83 -2.82 -36.77
CA SER A 385 -2.22 -3.22 -38.12
C SER A 385 -1.08 -3.99 -38.79
N THR A 386 -1.40 -5.18 -39.32
CA THR A 386 -0.45 -6.02 -40.06
C THR A 386 -0.70 -6.00 -41.57
N ALA A 387 -1.89 -5.55 -42.01
CA ALA A 387 -2.23 -5.25 -43.41
C ALA A 387 -2.28 -3.71 -43.62
N ALA A 388 -2.91 -3.22 -44.70
CA ALA A 388 -3.06 -1.77 -44.89
C ALA A 388 -3.87 -1.15 -43.73
N ALA A 389 -3.31 -0.12 -43.10
CA ALA A 389 -3.86 0.41 -41.85
C ALA A 389 -5.13 1.29 -42.08
N PRO A 390 -6.17 1.15 -41.24
CA PRO A 390 -6.33 0.17 -40.17
C PRO A 390 -6.78 -1.21 -40.70
N GLY A 391 -6.00 -2.26 -40.46
CA GLY A 391 -6.26 -3.57 -41.07
C GLY A 391 -5.28 -4.67 -40.68
N HIS A 392 -5.69 -5.93 -40.81
CA HIS A 392 -4.93 -7.08 -40.33
C HIS A 392 -4.95 -8.24 -41.33
N TRP A 393 -3.81 -8.92 -41.48
CA TRP A 393 -3.72 -10.27 -42.04
C TRP A 393 -4.07 -11.29 -40.96
N PHE A 394 -4.70 -12.38 -41.37
CA PHE A 394 -5.12 -13.49 -40.52
C PHE A 394 -4.61 -14.83 -41.05
N ASP A 395 -4.27 -15.72 -40.13
CA ASP A 395 -4.00 -17.13 -40.41
C ASP A 395 -5.29 -17.96 -40.54
N ALA A 396 -5.16 -19.26 -40.78
CA ALA A 396 -6.29 -20.18 -40.87
C ALA A 396 -7.08 -20.35 -39.55
N SER A 397 -6.50 -19.98 -38.41
CA SER A 397 -7.14 -20.04 -37.08
C SER A 397 -7.82 -18.72 -36.69
N GLY A 398 -7.64 -17.65 -37.48
CA GLY A 398 -8.12 -16.31 -37.16
C GLY A 398 -7.21 -15.51 -36.23
N ASN A 399 -5.96 -15.92 -36.00
CA ASN A 399 -4.97 -15.08 -35.32
C ASN A 399 -4.46 -14.00 -36.27
N THR A 400 -4.12 -12.81 -35.76
CA THR A 400 -3.44 -11.80 -36.58
C THR A 400 -1.99 -12.23 -36.85
N VAL A 401 -1.58 -12.23 -38.11
CA VAL A 401 -0.21 -12.54 -38.55
C VAL A 401 0.35 -11.41 -39.42
N GLY A 402 1.63 -11.45 -39.76
CA GLY A 402 2.21 -10.60 -40.80
C GLY A 402 1.91 -11.11 -42.20
N TRP A 403 2.18 -10.31 -43.23
CA TRP A 403 2.26 -10.81 -44.60
C TRP A 403 3.42 -11.81 -44.71
N GLY A 404 3.12 -13.03 -45.13
CA GLY A 404 4.06 -14.16 -45.09
C GLY A 404 3.31 -15.49 -45.17
N ASP A 405 4.00 -16.62 -44.99
CA ASP A 405 3.49 -17.96 -45.34
C ASP A 405 2.24 -18.45 -44.58
N ASP A 406 2.02 -17.95 -43.36
CA ASP A 406 0.84 -18.27 -42.56
C ASP A 406 -0.40 -17.45 -42.94
N ALA A 407 -0.22 -16.34 -43.65
CA ALA A 407 -1.33 -15.47 -44.05
C ALA A 407 -2.28 -16.17 -45.04
N ARG A 408 -3.59 -16.06 -44.78
CA ARG A 408 -4.69 -16.62 -45.58
C ARG A 408 -5.64 -15.54 -46.06
N LEU A 409 -6.02 -14.64 -45.16
CA LEU A 409 -7.01 -13.58 -45.39
C LEU A 409 -6.51 -12.22 -44.90
N PHE A 410 -7.05 -11.14 -45.46
CA PHE A 410 -6.91 -9.80 -44.89
C PHE A 410 -8.29 -9.15 -44.69
N SER A 411 -8.39 -8.27 -43.70
CA SER A 411 -9.54 -7.38 -43.54
C SER A 411 -9.05 -5.96 -43.18
N GLU A 412 -9.34 -5.02 -44.06
CA GLU A 412 -8.86 -3.63 -44.03
C GLU A 412 -10.04 -2.66 -44.00
N PHE A 413 -10.10 -1.80 -42.99
CA PHE A 413 -11.25 -0.93 -42.74
C PHE A 413 -11.04 0.48 -43.34
N ASN A 414 -11.84 0.81 -44.36
CA ASN A 414 -11.90 2.14 -44.92
C ASN A 414 -12.73 3.04 -43.99
N THR A 415 -12.05 3.86 -43.20
CA THR A 415 -12.66 4.74 -42.18
C THR A 415 -13.58 5.82 -42.75
N SER A 416 -13.31 6.32 -43.96
CA SER A 416 -14.11 7.36 -44.60
C SER A 416 -15.40 6.81 -45.23
N ALA A 417 -15.38 5.56 -45.70
CA ALA A 417 -16.54 4.89 -46.30
C ALA A 417 -17.31 4.00 -45.31
N LEU A 418 -16.73 3.70 -44.14
CA LEU A 418 -17.20 2.70 -43.17
C LEU A 418 -17.39 1.31 -43.80
N VAL A 419 -16.40 0.88 -44.60
CA VAL A 419 -16.40 -0.39 -45.35
C VAL A 419 -15.21 -1.25 -44.92
N PHE A 420 -15.45 -2.51 -44.59
CA PHE A 420 -14.40 -3.53 -44.52
C PHE A 420 -14.14 -4.08 -45.92
N ASN A 421 -12.88 -4.04 -46.35
CA ASN A 421 -12.43 -4.68 -47.59
C ASN A 421 -11.75 -5.99 -47.18
N ILE A 422 -12.42 -7.10 -47.48
CA ILE A 422 -12.00 -8.44 -47.07
C ILE A 422 -11.54 -9.18 -48.30
N GLY A 423 -10.30 -9.64 -48.32
CA GLY A 423 -9.74 -10.40 -49.42
C GLY A 423 -8.83 -11.52 -48.94
N GLN A 424 -8.16 -12.15 -49.88
CA GLN A 424 -7.31 -13.30 -49.61
C GLN A 424 -5.86 -13.11 -50.05
N PHE A 425 -4.99 -13.97 -49.51
CA PHE A 425 -3.67 -14.17 -50.05
C PHE A 425 -3.78 -15.03 -51.34
N PRO A 426 -3.19 -14.62 -52.47
CA PRO A 426 -3.27 -15.38 -53.74
C PRO A 426 -2.83 -16.83 -53.59
N ASP A 427 -3.53 -17.73 -54.30
CA ASP A 427 -3.16 -19.15 -54.47
C ASP A 427 -2.99 -19.97 -53.16
N ARG A 428 -3.71 -19.58 -52.09
CA ARG A 428 -3.60 -20.22 -50.75
C ARG A 428 -4.89 -20.70 -50.10
N ASN A 429 -6.04 -20.28 -50.60
CA ASN A 429 -7.34 -20.79 -50.17
C ASN A 429 -8.11 -21.26 -51.41
N PHE A 430 -8.93 -22.28 -51.23
CA PHE A 430 -9.59 -23.03 -52.30
C PHE A 430 -11.10 -23.05 -52.08
N ALA A 431 -11.87 -23.25 -53.15
CA ALA A 431 -13.32 -23.29 -53.08
C ALA A 431 -13.81 -24.32 -52.04
N GLY A 432 -14.62 -23.86 -51.08
CA GLY A 432 -15.08 -24.63 -49.92
C GLY A 432 -14.32 -24.37 -48.62
N ASP A 433 -13.16 -23.70 -48.64
CA ASP A 433 -12.48 -23.27 -47.41
C ASP A 433 -13.34 -22.27 -46.62
N THR A 434 -13.31 -22.40 -45.29
CA THR A 434 -14.06 -21.53 -44.37
C THR A 434 -13.18 -20.99 -43.25
N PHE A 435 -13.42 -19.74 -42.87
CA PHE A 435 -12.64 -19.03 -41.86
C PHE A 435 -13.55 -18.17 -40.97
N THR A 436 -13.08 -17.86 -39.75
CA THR A 436 -13.69 -16.81 -38.92
C THR A 436 -12.62 -15.84 -38.43
N VAL A 437 -12.62 -14.62 -38.98
CA VAL A 437 -11.72 -13.54 -38.57
C VAL A 437 -12.49 -12.50 -37.77
N ARG A 438 -11.80 -11.83 -36.83
CA ARG A 438 -12.44 -10.90 -35.90
C ARG A 438 -11.61 -9.64 -35.74
N GLN A 439 -12.29 -8.51 -35.65
CA GLN A 439 -11.70 -7.20 -35.37
C GLN A 439 -12.56 -6.49 -34.32
N ALA A 440 -12.03 -5.46 -33.68
CA ALA A 440 -12.76 -4.70 -32.68
C ALA A 440 -12.45 -3.21 -32.76
N MET A 441 -13.41 -2.40 -32.33
CA MET A 441 -13.22 -0.99 -32.03
C MET A 441 -13.55 -0.76 -30.56
N ILE A 442 -12.71 0.01 -29.88
CA ILE A 442 -13.01 0.54 -28.54
C ILE A 442 -13.06 2.06 -28.63
N TYR A 443 -14.24 2.62 -28.40
CA TYR A 443 -14.45 4.06 -28.24
C TYR A 443 -14.35 4.44 -26.76
N ARG A 444 -13.50 5.42 -26.46
CA ARG A 444 -13.34 6.02 -25.12
C ARG A 444 -13.91 7.45 -25.13
N PRO A 445 -15.19 7.66 -24.77
CA PRO A 445 -15.75 8.98 -24.52
C PRO A 445 -15.05 9.66 -23.32
N ALA A 446 -15.25 10.98 -23.17
CA ALA A 446 -14.64 11.73 -22.08
C ALA A 446 -15.55 11.72 -20.84
N GLY A 447 -15.13 11.02 -19.78
CA GLY A 447 -15.86 10.97 -18.50
C GLY A 447 -17.04 9.99 -18.46
N GLU A 448 -17.14 9.09 -19.44
CA GLU A 448 -18.18 8.08 -19.55
C GLU A 448 -17.57 6.68 -19.73
N ASP A 449 -18.38 5.64 -19.56
CA ASP A 449 -17.99 4.24 -19.79
C ASP A 449 -17.65 4.03 -21.29
N ALA A 450 -16.56 3.32 -21.57
CA ALA A 450 -16.09 2.99 -22.91
C ALA A 450 -17.00 1.97 -23.60
N VAL A 451 -17.09 2.06 -24.93
CA VAL A 451 -17.91 1.18 -25.76
C VAL A 451 -17.01 0.29 -26.61
N ARG A 452 -17.19 -1.03 -26.51
CA ARG A 452 -16.53 -2.02 -27.37
C ARG A 452 -17.52 -2.59 -28.39
N VAL A 453 -17.14 -2.54 -29.67
CA VAL A 453 -17.83 -3.21 -30.77
C VAL A 453 -16.88 -4.24 -31.38
N ASN A 454 -17.29 -5.51 -31.41
CA ASN A 454 -16.61 -6.59 -32.10
C ASN A 454 -17.25 -6.81 -33.47
N PHE A 455 -16.43 -7.01 -34.50
CA PHE A 455 -16.83 -7.40 -35.85
C PHE A 455 -16.37 -8.83 -36.09
N VAL A 456 -17.29 -9.70 -36.49
CA VAL A 456 -17.04 -11.13 -36.77
C VAL A 456 -17.41 -11.41 -38.22
N PHE A 457 -16.45 -11.91 -39.00
CA PHE A 457 -16.66 -12.26 -40.39
C PHE A 457 -16.54 -13.76 -40.57
N ASN A 458 -17.65 -14.43 -40.92
CA ASN A 458 -17.64 -15.83 -41.32
C ASN A 458 -17.42 -15.87 -42.84
N ILE A 459 -16.27 -16.36 -43.26
CA ILE A 459 -15.80 -16.26 -44.65
C ILE A 459 -15.86 -17.63 -45.30
N THR A 460 -16.37 -17.70 -46.54
CA THR A 460 -16.35 -18.90 -47.39
C THR A 460 -15.75 -18.56 -48.75
N ILE A 461 -14.84 -19.41 -49.24
CA ILE A 461 -14.28 -19.29 -50.59
C ILE A 461 -15.17 -20.05 -51.59
N GLN A 462 -15.48 -19.47 -52.76
CA GLN A 462 -16.37 -20.05 -53.79
C GLN A 462 -15.91 -19.80 -55.23
#